data_AF-A0A954HBR0-F1
#
_entry.id   AF-A0A954HBR0-F1
#
_cell.length_a   1.000
_cell.length_b   1.000
_cell.length_c   1.000
_cell.angle_alpha   90.00
_cell.angle_beta   90.00
_cell.angle_gamma   90.00
#
_symmetry.space_group_name_H-M   'P 1'
#
loop_
_entity.id
_entity.type
_entity.pdbx_description
1 polymer ?
#
loop_
_entity_poly.entity_id
_entity_poly.type
_entity_poly.pdbx_seq_one_letter_code
_entity_poly.pdbx_strand_id
1 'polypeptide(L)'
;MKQVRAVLGRSVSKKTIVISSLVAATIPALIFFLMPIAPPGVKPPENPYAFYYNSEYRRWGGPRGQIRRIKDGKRASHSVICANNLGDMGINALVVLDELKELQDHPNDEVRIAIREAIKKIEADKLRVDQEIAARNSQ
;
A
#
# COMPACT_ATOMS: atom_id res chain seq x y z
N MET A 1 48.66 -43.31 15.13
CA MET A 1 47.26 -43.34 14.64
C MET A 1 47.12 -42.33 13.51
N LYS A 2 46.45 -42.73 12.42
CA LYS A 2 46.21 -41.96 11.17
C LYS A 2 45.02 -40.98 11.32
N GLN A 3 44.86 -40.13 10.29
CA GLN A 3 43.79 -39.18 9.91
C GLN A 3 44.13 -37.72 10.28
N VAL A 4 44.66 -36.82 9.43
CA VAL A 4 44.35 -36.35 8.04
C VAL A 4 43.01 -35.63 7.91
N ARG A 5 43.02 -34.28 7.85
CA ARG A 5 42.12 -33.39 7.08
C ARG A 5 42.87 -32.09 6.73
N ALA A 6 43.35 -31.94 5.48
CA ALA A 6 42.74 -31.15 4.38
C ALA A 6 42.92 -29.63 4.60
N VAL A 7 44.03 -29.02 4.15
CA VAL A 7 44.34 -28.48 2.80
C VAL A 7 43.52 -27.24 2.41
N LEU A 8 44.17 -26.10 2.66
CA LEU A 8 44.28 -24.87 1.86
C LEU A 8 43.57 -24.79 0.49
N GLY A 9 42.75 -23.76 0.32
CA GLY A 9 42.47 -23.08 -0.94
C GLY A 9 42.18 -21.61 -0.65
N ARG A 10 43.19 -20.75 -0.48
CA ARG A 10 43.92 -19.97 -1.51
C ARG A 10 43.02 -19.05 -2.35
N SER A 11 43.30 -17.75 -2.17
CA SER A 11 43.38 -16.71 -3.22
C SER A 11 42.28 -15.64 -3.21
N VAL A 12 42.52 -14.61 -2.41
CA VAL A 12 41.95 -13.27 -2.58
C VAL A 12 42.70 -12.62 -3.74
N SER A 13 42.02 -12.32 -4.86
CA SER A 13 42.61 -11.53 -5.94
C SER A 13 41.72 -10.34 -6.25
N LYS A 14 42.25 -9.17 -5.92
CA LYS A 14 41.75 -7.83 -6.22
C LYS A 14 41.66 -7.66 -7.74
N LYS A 15 40.47 -7.41 -8.28
CA LYS A 15 40.32 -6.80 -9.60
C LYS A 15 39.45 -5.56 -9.47
N THR A 16 40.14 -4.44 -9.34
CA THR A 16 39.66 -3.09 -9.60
C THR A 16 39.07 -3.06 -11.01
N ILE A 17 37.76 -2.83 -11.12
CA ILE A 17 37.11 -2.55 -12.40
C ILE A 17 36.86 -1.05 -12.45
N VAL A 18 37.74 -0.37 -13.18
CA VAL A 18 37.54 1.00 -13.65
C VAL A 18 36.64 0.90 -14.88
N ILE A 19 35.44 1.48 -14.83
CA ILE A 19 34.60 1.66 -16.02
C ILE A 19 34.53 3.16 -16.27
N SER A 20 35.33 3.60 -17.23
CA SER A 20 35.22 4.91 -17.86
C SER A 20 34.73 4.76 -19.30
N SER A 21 34.02 5.80 -19.75
CA SER A 21 33.54 6.13 -21.11
C SER A 21 32.39 5.25 -21.67
N LEU A 22 31.16 5.73 -21.83
CA LEU A 22 30.64 6.85 -22.65
C LEU A 22 30.69 6.58 -24.17
N VAL A 23 29.61 6.02 -24.74
CA VAL A 23 29.08 6.24 -26.12
C VAL A 23 27.61 5.76 -26.08
N ALA A 24 26.62 6.65 -25.92
CA ALA A 24 25.88 7.37 -26.95
C ALA A 24 24.87 6.53 -27.76
N ALA A 25 23.60 6.87 -27.53
CA ALA A 25 22.53 7.03 -28.50
C ALA A 25 21.63 5.83 -28.88
N THR A 26 20.34 6.18 -28.94
CA THR A 26 19.22 5.56 -29.67
C THR A 26 18.62 4.24 -29.17
N ILE A 27 17.63 4.32 -28.26
CA ILE A 27 16.29 3.74 -28.49
C ILE A 27 15.22 4.62 -27.78
N PRO A 28 14.74 5.74 -28.36
CA PRO A 28 13.45 6.29 -27.95
C PRO A 28 12.34 5.59 -28.75
N ALA A 29 11.17 5.41 -28.13
CA ALA A 29 9.88 5.12 -28.80
C ALA A 29 9.40 3.66 -28.96
N LEU A 30 9.60 2.76 -27.98
CA LEU A 30 8.88 1.46 -28.01
C LEU A 30 8.33 0.96 -26.66
N ILE A 31 8.12 1.87 -25.69
CA ILE A 31 7.29 1.60 -24.50
C ILE A 31 6.25 2.72 -24.36
N PHE A 32 5.59 3.06 -25.46
CA PHE A 32 4.47 4.02 -25.48
C PHE A 32 3.13 3.34 -25.84
N PHE A 33 3.08 2.01 -25.88
CA PHE A 33 1.98 1.27 -26.52
C PHE A 33 1.08 0.45 -25.56
N LEU A 34 1.24 0.56 -24.24
CA LEU A 34 0.44 -0.23 -23.28
C LEU A 34 -0.08 0.55 -22.07
N MET A 35 -0.30 1.85 -22.20
CA MET A 35 -1.24 2.53 -21.31
C MET A 35 -2.56 2.73 -22.06
N PRO A 36 -3.70 2.22 -21.55
CA PRO A 36 -4.99 2.60 -22.09
C PRO A 36 -5.13 4.10 -21.91
N ILE A 37 -5.05 4.83 -23.03
CA ILE A 37 -5.48 6.22 -23.10
C ILE A 37 -6.94 6.21 -22.64
N ALA A 38 -7.18 6.75 -21.45
CA ALA A 38 -8.54 6.90 -20.94
C ALA A 38 -9.35 7.65 -22.02
N PRO A 39 -10.50 7.11 -22.45
CA PRO A 39 -11.24 7.70 -23.55
C PRO A 39 -11.60 9.16 -23.23
N PRO A 40 -11.45 10.09 -24.20
CA PRO A 40 -11.81 11.49 -23.99
C PRO A 40 -13.31 11.55 -23.63
N GLY A 41 -13.62 12.09 -22.45
CA GLY A 41 -14.98 12.20 -21.92
C GLY A 41 -15.24 11.47 -20.60
N VAL A 42 -14.29 10.68 -20.09
CA VAL A 42 -14.37 10.16 -18.72
C VAL A 42 -14.03 11.29 -17.77
N LYS A 43 -15.05 11.80 -17.04
CA LYS A 43 -14.81 12.72 -15.93
C LYS A 43 -13.76 12.08 -15.01
N PRO A 44 -12.69 12.81 -14.62
CA PRO A 44 -11.76 12.29 -13.63
C PRO A 44 -12.60 11.87 -12.41
N PRO A 45 -12.30 10.72 -11.80
CA PRO A 45 -13.07 10.28 -10.65
C PRO A 45 -13.06 11.37 -9.60
N GLU A 46 -14.23 11.69 -9.04
CA GLU A 46 -14.40 12.72 -8.00
C GLU A 46 -13.48 12.48 -6.79
N ASN A 47 -13.04 11.23 -6.63
CA ASN A 47 -12.01 10.81 -5.71
C ASN A 47 -10.72 10.43 -6.48
N PRO A 48 -9.58 11.14 -6.30
CA PRO A 48 -8.31 10.79 -6.96
C PRO A 48 -7.79 9.39 -6.60
N TYR A 49 -8.29 8.82 -5.51
CA TYR A 49 -7.97 7.46 -5.07
C TYR A 49 -8.87 6.38 -5.69
N ALA A 50 -9.79 6.73 -6.60
CA ALA A 50 -10.72 5.77 -7.21
C ALA A 50 -10.02 4.64 -7.99
N PHE A 51 -8.80 4.89 -8.48
CA PHE A 51 -7.98 3.88 -9.16
C PHE A 51 -7.55 2.72 -8.26
N TYR A 52 -7.55 2.92 -6.93
CA TYR A 52 -7.10 1.90 -5.98
C TYR A 52 -8.20 0.95 -5.51
N TYR A 53 -9.46 1.17 -5.93
CA TYR A 53 -10.59 0.30 -5.55
C TYR A 53 -10.38 -1.14 -6.02
N ASN A 54 -10.06 -2.04 -5.09
CA ASN A 54 -9.97 -3.47 -5.37
C ASN A 54 -11.38 -4.13 -5.33
N SER A 55 -11.67 -4.95 -6.35
CA SER A 55 -12.91 -5.71 -6.51
C SER A 55 -13.18 -6.77 -5.41
N GLU A 56 -12.15 -7.17 -4.66
CA GLU A 56 -12.23 -8.19 -3.60
C GLU A 56 -13.07 -7.76 -2.38
N TYR A 57 -13.28 -6.46 -2.16
CA TYR A 57 -14.03 -5.96 -1.00
C TYR A 57 -15.57 -6.06 -1.14
N ARG A 58 -16.09 -6.47 -2.31
CA ARG A 58 -17.54 -6.68 -2.49
C ARG A 58 -18.09 -7.78 -1.56
N ARG A 59 -17.30 -8.82 -1.28
CA ARG A 59 -17.73 -9.93 -0.41
C ARG A 59 -17.93 -9.50 1.04
N TRP A 60 -17.20 -8.48 1.49
CA TRP A 60 -17.18 -8.01 2.87
C TRP A 60 -17.98 -6.72 3.09
N GLY A 61 -18.60 -6.16 2.05
CA GLY A 61 -19.47 -4.97 2.14
C GLY A 61 -18.78 -3.62 1.96
N GLY A 62 -17.52 -3.60 1.52
CA GLY A 62 -16.74 -2.36 1.31
C GLY A 62 -16.54 -1.52 2.58
N PRO A 63 -15.88 -0.36 2.47
CA PRO A 63 -15.56 0.49 3.64
C PRO A 63 -16.81 0.93 4.43
N ARG A 64 -17.88 1.33 3.73
CA ARG A 64 -19.14 1.74 4.36
C ARG A 64 -19.85 0.60 5.09
N GLY A 65 -19.75 -0.62 4.57
CA GLY A 65 -20.33 -1.80 5.24
C GLY A 65 -19.59 -2.15 6.53
N GLN A 66 -18.26 -2.02 6.55
CA GLN A 66 -17.46 -2.27 7.74
C GLN A 66 -17.74 -1.24 8.83
N ILE A 67 -17.75 0.05 8.50
CA ILE A 67 -17.95 1.08 9.53
C ILE A 67 -19.35 1.02 10.14
N ARG A 68 -20.37 0.72 9.33
CA ARG A 68 -21.72 0.49 9.85
C ARG A 68 -21.76 -0.64 10.88
N ARG A 69 -21.02 -1.73 10.66
CA ARG A 69 -20.96 -2.85 11.60
C ARG A 69 -20.26 -2.50 12.91
N ILE A 70 -19.25 -1.63 12.85
CA ILE A 70 -18.59 -1.10 14.05
C ILE A 70 -19.59 -0.24 14.84
N LYS A 71 -20.30 0.67 14.16
CA LYS A 71 -21.34 1.54 14.75
C LYS A 71 -22.48 0.75 15.38
N ASP A 72 -22.93 -0.32 14.73
CA ASP A 72 -23.99 -1.20 15.24
C ASP A 72 -23.59 -1.89 16.56
N GLY A 73 -22.30 -2.05 16.85
CA GLY A 73 -21.79 -2.49 18.15
C GLY A 73 -22.21 -3.89 18.61
N LYS A 74 -22.84 -4.71 17.74
CA LYS A 74 -23.51 -5.97 18.14
C LYS A 74 -22.60 -6.96 18.86
N ARG A 75 -21.32 -7.04 18.48
CA ARG A 75 -20.29 -7.88 19.12
C ARG A 75 -18.93 -7.21 18.99
N ALA A 76 -18.19 -7.09 20.09
CA ALA A 76 -16.86 -6.47 20.11
C ALA A 76 -15.88 -7.16 19.14
N SER A 77 -15.85 -8.49 19.11
CA SER A 77 -14.99 -9.25 18.19
C SER A 77 -15.30 -8.98 16.71
N HIS A 78 -16.56 -8.76 16.34
CA HIS A 78 -16.92 -8.35 15.00
C HIS A 78 -16.43 -6.94 14.69
N SER A 79 -16.59 -5.99 15.63
CA SER A 79 -16.10 -4.63 15.46
C SER A 79 -14.57 -4.58 15.29
N VAL A 80 -13.82 -5.39 16.03
CA VAL A 80 -12.36 -5.56 15.85
C VAL A 80 -12.04 -6.04 14.44
N ILE A 81 -12.69 -7.11 13.97
CA ILE A 81 -12.48 -7.63 12.61
C ILE A 81 -12.81 -6.56 11.56
N CYS A 82 -13.90 -5.82 11.74
CA CYS A 82 -14.29 -4.75 10.81
C CYS A 82 -13.27 -3.61 10.77
N ALA A 83 -12.74 -3.21 11.93
CA ALA A 83 -11.70 -2.19 12.03
C ALA A 83 -10.41 -2.67 11.34
N ASN A 84 -9.97 -3.90 11.59
CA ASN A 84 -8.80 -4.48 10.94
C ASN A 84 -8.97 -4.53 9.41
N ASN A 85 -10.13 -4.97 8.93
CA ASN A 85 -10.44 -4.97 7.50
C ASN A 85 -10.38 -3.57 6.88
N LEU A 86 -10.84 -2.53 7.60
CA LEU A 86 -10.69 -1.14 7.14
C LEU A 86 -9.23 -0.71 7.07
N GLY A 87 -8.41 -1.09 8.04
CA GLY A 87 -6.97 -0.84 8.01
C GLY A 87 -6.28 -1.53 6.83
N ASP A 88 -6.65 -2.79 6.55
CA ASP A 88 -6.07 -3.58 5.47
C ASP A 88 -6.58 -3.17 4.08
N MET A 89 -7.72 -2.46 4.00
CA MET A 89 -8.16 -1.76 2.80
C MET A 89 -7.26 -0.57 2.44
N GLY A 90 -6.51 -0.03 3.42
CA GLY A 90 -5.58 1.07 3.22
C GLY A 90 -6.25 2.29 2.62
N ILE A 91 -5.70 2.80 1.51
CA ILE A 91 -6.23 3.99 0.83
C ILE A 91 -7.71 3.87 0.41
N ASN A 92 -8.22 2.66 0.20
CA ASN A 92 -9.62 2.45 -0.16
C ASN A 92 -10.60 2.76 0.96
N ALA A 93 -10.15 2.68 2.21
CA ALA A 93 -10.95 3.05 3.37
C ALA A 93 -10.92 4.54 3.68
N LEU A 94 -10.19 5.36 2.90
CA LEU A 94 -10.09 6.80 3.13
C LEU A 94 -11.46 7.50 3.15
N VAL A 95 -12.40 7.00 2.35
CA VAL A 95 -13.78 7.53 2.26
C VAL A 95 -14.59 7.45 3.55
N VAL A 96 -14.15 6.66 4.53
CA VAL A 96 -14.78 6.52 5.86
C VAL A 96 -13.82 6.88 6.99
N LEU A 97 -12.68 7.50 6.69
CA LEU A 97 -11.66 7.81 7.70
C LEU A 97 -12.19 8.75 8.79
N ASP A 98 -12.93 9.78 8.42
CA ASP A 98 -13.48 10.74 9.39
C ASP A 98 -14.51 10.08 10.32
N GLU A 99 -15.42 9.29 9.75
CA GLU A 99 -16.36 8.48 10.52
C GLU A 99 -15.63 7.49 11.45
N LEU A 100 -14.48 6.94 11.02
CA LEU A 100 -13.69 6.02 11.84
C LEU A 100 -12.99 6.76 12.99
N LYS A 101 -12.58 8.01 12.77
CA LYS A 101 -11.99 8.88 13.79
C LYS A 101 -12.98 9.23 14.90
N GLU A 102 -14.26 9.42 14.58
CA GLU A 102 -15.33 9.63 15.56
C GLU A 102 -15.52 8.44 16.51
N LEU A 103 -15.10 7.23 16.11
CA LEU A 103 -15.26 6.00 16.87
C LEU A 103 -14.03 5.65 17.73
N GLN A 104 -13.02 6.52 17.81
CA GLN A 104 -11.78 6.26 18.56
C GLN A 104 -11.99 6.04 20.07
N ASP A 105 -13.07 6.58 20.62
CA ASP A 105 -13.42 6.48 22.04
C ASP A 105 -14.47 5.38 22.31
N HIS A 106 -14.47 4.33 21.48
CA HIS A 106 -15.34 3.18 21.64
C HIS A 106 -15.27 2.60 23.08
N PRO A 107 -16.39 2.18 23.70
CA PRO A 107 -16.41 1.73 25.09
C PRO A 107 -15.56 0.47 25.33
N ASN A 108 -15.36 -0.36 24.30
CA ASN A 108 -14.51 -1.55 24.36
C ASN A 108 -13.07 -1.25 23.95
N ASP A 109 -12.12 -1.63 24.81
CA ASP A 109 -10.68 -1.38 24.67
C ASP A 109 -10.05 -2.02 23.44
N GLU A 110 -10.35 -3.29 23.16
CA GLU A 110 -9.83 -4.01 22.00
C GLU A 110 -10.29 -3.34 20.70
N VAL A 111 -11.55 -2.92 20.66
CA VAL A 111 -12.12 -2.19 19.52
C VAL A 111 -11.43 -0.83 19.35
N ARG A 112 -11.15 -0.09 20.44
CA ARG A 112 -10.39 1.19 20.34
C ARG A 112 -9.00 0.98 19.76
N ILE A 113 -8.28 -0.04 20.23
CA ILE A 113 -6.94 -0.36 19.73
C ILE A 113 -7.00 -0.65 18.22
N ALA A 114 -7.91 -1.54 17.81
CA ALA A 114 -8.09 -1.89 16.40
C ALA A 114 -8.47 -0.68 15.53
N ILE A 115 -9.36 0.20 16.00
CA ILE A 115 -9.74 1.44 15.30
C ILE A 115 -8.52 2.36 15.12
N ARG A 116 -7.73 2.57 16.18
CA ARG A 116 -6.54 3.44 16.12
C ARG A 116 -5.48 2.87 15.17
N GLU A 117 -5.28 1.55 15.17
CA GLU A 117 -4.37 0.90 14.23
C GLU A 117 -4.87 1.02 12.78
N ALA A 118 -6.17 0.85 12.54
CA ALA A 118 -6.77 1.03 11.23
C ALA A 118 -6.59 2.46 10.71
N ILE A 119 -6.86 3.48 11.55
CA ILE A 119 -6.64 4.89 11.20
C ILE A 119 -5.18 5.13 10.79
N LYS A 120 -4.22 4.64 11.59
CA LYS A 120 -2.78 4.77 11.29
C LYS A 120 -2.42 4.16 9.94
N LYS A 121 -2.93 2.96 9.62
CA LYS A 121 -2.67 2.28 8.34
C LYS A 121 -3.21 3.11 7.16
N ILE A 122 -4.45 3.59 7.27
CA ILE A 122 -5.11 4.39 6.22
C ILE A 122 -4.35 5.71 5.99
N GLU A 123 -3.97 6.41 7.06
CA GLU A 123 -3.23 7.67 6.96
C GLU A 123 -1.82 7.49 6.41
N ALA A 124 -1.13 6.40 6.78
CA ALA A 124 0.17 6.05 6.23
C ALA A 124 0.08 5.79 4.71
N ASP A 125 -0.93 5.05 4.27
CA ASP A 125 -1.16 4.81 2.85
C ASP A 125 -1.54 6.09 2.09
N LYS A 126 -2.35 6.97 2.69
CA LYS A 126 -2.66 8.28 2.12
C LYS A 126 -1.38 9.10 1.91
N LEU A 127 -0.54 9.19 2.93
CA LEU A 127 0.71 9.94 2.84
C LEU A 127 1.63 9.37 1.75
N ARG A 128 1.75 8.05 1.65
CA ARG A 128 2.53 7.39 0.60
C ARG A 128 2.02 7.75 -0.79
N VAL A 129 0.71 7.68 -1.03
CA VAL A 129 0.12 8.03 -2.33
C VAL A 129 0.29 9.51 -2.64
N ASP A 130 0.13 10.40 -1.65
CA ASP A 130 0.34 11.84 -1.83
C ASP A 130 1.79 12.15 -2.24
N GLN A 131 2.77 11.45 -1.67
CA GLN A 131 4.18 11.56 -2.07
C GLN A 131 4.42 11.06 -3.50
N GLU A 132 3.80 9.94 -3.88
CA GLU A 132 3.87 9.40 -5.25
C GLU A 132 3.29 10.38 -6.28
N ILE A 133 2.17 11.03 -5.96
CA ILE A 133 1.54 12.04 -6.82
C ILE A 133 2.44 13.28 -6.93
N ALA A 134 2.98 13.77 -5.82
CA ALA A 134 3.87 14.93 -5.82
C ALA A 134 5.15 14.68 -6.64
N ALA A 135 5.73 13.48 -6.53
CA ALA A 135 6.89 13.07 -7.30
C ALA A 135 6.59 13.02 -8.81
N ARG A 136 5.42 12.52 -9.21
CA ARG A 136 4.98 12.48 -10.62
C ARG A 136 4.76 13.86 -11.22
N ASN A 137 4.20 14.80 -10.45
CA ASN A 137 3.91 16.16 -10.92
C ASN A 137 5.15 17.06 -11.00
N SER A 138 6.30 16.58 -10.50
CA SER A 138 7.59 17.31 -10.52
C SER A 138 8.51 16.86 -11.67
N GLN A 139 8.06 15.92 -12.51
CA GLN A 139 8.74 15.41 -13.71
C GLN A 139 8.16 16.07 -14.96
#